data_AF-A0AAN6Z581-F1
#
_entry.id   AF-A0AAN6Z581-F1
#
_cell.length_a   1.000
_cell.length_b   1.000
_cell.length_c   1.000
_cell.angle_alpha   90.00
_cell.angle_beta   90.00
_cell.angle_gamma   90.00
#
_symmetry.space_group_name_H-M   'P 1'
#
loop_
_entity.id
_entity.type
_entity.pdbx_description
1 polymer ?
#
loop_
_entity_poly.entity_id
_entity_poly.type
_entity_poly.pdbx_seq_one_letter_code
_entity_poly.pdbx_strand_id
1 'polypeptide(L)'
;MATAWLDKVRLVYLPARTSHKTQALDRSVFSALKNYFRQGTKALASFTASAAVNKRRFLYCYTDASMLGMSARNIISGFRNTGIWPLDPSKVLEDPEAVLESQALPARPETPPPKPTSRHGPRC
;
A
#
# COMPACT_ATOMS: atom_id res chain seq x y z
N MET A 1 6.71 1.34 20.30
CA MET A 1 7.89 0.46 20.08
C MET A 1 7.86 -0.77 20.98
N ALA A 2 7.63 -0.62 22.30
CA ALA A 2 7.71 -1.74 23.24
C ALA A 2 6.72 -2.91 22.98
N THR A 3 5.53 -2.66 22.43
CA THR A 3 4.48 -3.69 22.29
C THR A 3 4.69 -4.64 21.13
N ALA A 4 5.11 -4.17 19.95
CA ALA A 4 5.32 -5.04 18.77
C ALA A 4 6.38 -6.13 19.03
N TRP A 5 7.39 -5.82 19.84
CA TRP A 5 8.42 -6.79 20.22
C TRP A 5 7.88 -7.92 21.11
N LEU A 6 6.93 -7.62 22.00
CA LEU A 6 6.28 -8.62 22.86
C LEU A 6 5.51 -9.66 22.01
N ASP A 7 4.88 -9.19 20.93
CA ASP A 7 4.12 -10.05 20.00
C ASP A 7 5.00 -10.67 18.90
N LYS A 8 6.33 -10.57 19.00
CA LYS A 8 7.30 -11.08 18.01
C LYS A 8 7.11 -10.49 16.60
N VAL A 9 6.54 -9.29 16.50
CA VAL A 9 6.36 -8.56 15.25
C VAL A 9 7.62 -7.73 14.98
N ARG A 10 8.26 -7.96 13.83
CA ARG A 10 9.37 -7.13 13.36
C ARG A 10 8.85 -5.96 12.54
N LEU A 11 9.27 -4.76 12.91
CA LEU A 11 8.96 -3.55 12.15
C LEU A 11 9.97 -3.38 11.01
N VAL A 12 9.47 -3.18 9.80
CA VAL A 12 10.26 -2.88 8.61
C VAL A 12 10.04 -1.42 8.26
N TYR A 13 11.12 -0.63 8.22
CA TYR A 13 11.08 0.76 7.79
C TYR A 13 11.33 0.82 6.29
N LEU A 14 10.39 1.43 5.57
CA LEU A 14 10.46 1.58 4.13
C LEU A 14 10.94 3.00 3.78
N PRO A 15 11.78 3.17 2.76
CA PRO A 15 12.19 4.50 2.31
C PRO A 15 10.98 5.36 1.91
N ALA A 16 11.06 6.67 2.13
CA ALA A 16 9.97 7.58 1.81
C ALA A 16 9.57 7.50 0.32
N ARG A 17 8.27 7.66 0.02
CA ARG A 17 7.65 7.60 -1.32
C ARG A 17 7.74 6.26 -2.09
N THR A 18 8.45 5.27 -1.57
CA THR A 18 8.59 3.95 -2.21
C THR A 18 7.37 3.02 -2.05
N SER A 19 6.20 3.52 -1.62
CA SER A 19 4.98 2.73 -1.42
C SER A 19 4.63 1.89 -2.65
N HIS A 20 4.74 2.48 -3.84
CA HIS A 20 4.42 1.83 -5.11
C HIS A 20 5.39 0.70 -5.48
N LYS A 21 6.57 0.61 -4.84
CA LYS A 21 7.54 -0.50 -5.02
C LYS A 21 7.45 -1.54 -3.91
N THR A 22 7.17 -1.09 -2.69
CA THR A 22 7.27 -1.91 -1.46
C THR A 22 5.97 -2.61 -1.09
N GLN A 23 4.82 -2.18 -1.60
CA GLN A 23 3.54 -2.79 -1.27
C GLN A 23 3.27 -4.06 -2.08
N ALA A 24 3.45 -5.22 -1.45
CA ALA A 24 3.31 -6.54 -2.08
C ALA A 24 1.91 -6.81 -2.66
N LEU A 25 0.87 -6.27 -2.01
CA LEU A 25 -0.51 -6.39 -2.47
C LEU A 25 -0.71 -5.68 -3.81
N ASP A 26 -0.26 -4.43 -3.92
CA ASP A 26 -0.40 -3.61 -5.12
C ASP A 26 0.41 -4.19 -6.29
N ARG A 27 1.61 -4.71 -6.02
CA ARG A 27 2.55 -5.19 -7.03
C ARG A 27 2.20 -6.54 -7.64
N SER A 28 1.44 -7.38 -6.93
CA SER A 28 1.13 -8.73 -7.41
C SER A 28 -0.35 -9.08 -7.24
N VAL A 29 -0.82 -9.10 -5.99
CA VAL A 29 -2.13 -9.67 -5.63
C VAL A 29 -3.29 -8.92 -6.28
N PHE A 30 -3.27 -7.59 -6.24
CA PHE A 30 -4.36 -6.78 -6.80
C PHE A 30 -4.39 -6.77 -8.32
N SER A 31 -3.24 -6.94 -8.99
CA SER A 31 -3.23 -7.13 -10.45
C SER A 31 -3.96 -8.42 -10.83
N ALA A 32 -3.63 -9.53 -10.18
CA ALA A 32 -4.31 -10.81 -10.40
C ALA A 32 -5.80 -10.74 -10.05
N LEU A 33 -6.14 -10.17 -8.89
CA LEU A 33 -7.52 -9.98 -8.46
C LEU A 33 -8.34 -9.19 -9.48
N LYS A 34 -7.83 -8.04 -9.95
CA LYS A 34 -8.50 -7.20 -10.96
C LYS A 34 -8.71 -7.99 -12.26
N ASN A 35 -7.73 -8.79 -12.67
CA ASN A 35 -7.82 -9.60 -13.87
C ASN A 35 -8.92 -10.67 -13.77
N TYR A 36 -8.94 -11.46 -12.70
CA TYR A 36 -9.98 -12.47 -12.48
C TYR A 36 -11.36 -11.85 -12.29
N PHE A 37 -11.43 -10.74 -11.54
CA PHE A 37 -12.68 -10.02 -11.34
C PHE A 37 -13.28 -9.55 -12.67
N ARG A 38 -12.44 -8.96 -13.54
CA ARG A 38 -12.84 -8.53 -14.89
C ARG A 38 -13.29 -9.70 -15.77
N GLN A 39 -12.67 -10.87 -15.65
CA GLN A 39 -13.10 -12.08 -16.37
C GLN A 39 -14.49 -12.54 -15.87
N GLY A 40 -14.70 -12.61 -14.55
CA GLY A 40 -15.99 -12.98 -13.97
C GLY A 40 -17.11 -12.01 -14.32
N THR A 41 -16.84 -10.70 -14.32
CA THR A 41 -17.85 -9.70 -14.68
C THR A 41 -18.21 -9.70 -16.16
N LYS A 42 -17.27 -10.02 -17.06
CA LYS A 42 -17.58 -10.18 -18.49
C LYS A 42 -18.62 -11.27 -18.75
N ALA A 43 -18.59 -12.37 -18.00
CA ALA A 43 -19.58 -13.45 -18.11
C ALA A 43 -20.99 -13.04 -17.66
N LEU A 44 -21.12 -11.95 -16.91
CA LEU A 44 -22.38 -11.47 -16.34
C LEU A 44 -22.94 -10.24 -17.06
N ALA A 45 -22.39 -9.89 -18.23
CA ALA A 45 -22.89 -8.80 -19.07
C ALA A 45 -24.26 -9.16 -19.68
N SER A 46 -25.33 -9.02 -18.90
CA SER A 46 -26.73 -9.23 -19.30
C SER A 46 -27.48 -7.89 -19.42
N PHE A 47 -28.51 -7.82 -20.28
CA PHE A 47 -29.37 -6.64 -20.43
C PHE A 47 -30.14 -6.20 -19.17
N THR A 48 -30.31 -7.08 -18.17
CA THR A 48 -30.91 -6.73 -16.88
C THR A 48 -29.86 -6.15 -15.92
N ALA A 49 -29.76 -4.83 -15.90
CA ALA A 49 -28.91 -4.08 -14.98
C ALA A 49 -29.78 -3.34 -13.95
N SER A 50 -29.83 -3.86 -12.73
CA SER A 50 -30.38 -3.16 -11.56
C SER A 50 -29.30 -3.05 -10.48
N ALA A 51 -29.33 -1.98 -9.69
CA ALA A 51 -28.37 -1.74 -8.62
C ALA A 51 -28.30 -2.92 -7.64
N ALA A 52 -29.44 -3.52 -7.25
CA ALA A 52 -29.46 -4.65 -6.33
C ALA A 52 -28.83 -5.92 -6.95
N VAL A 53 -29.11 -6.18 -8.23
CA VAL A 53 -28.55 -7.31 -8.98
C VAL A 53 -27.03 -7.14 -9.14
N ASN A 54 -26.57 -5.94 -9.51
CA ASN A 54 -25.16 -5.65 -9.68
C ASN A 54 -24.37 -5.76 -8.38
N LYS A 55 -24.94 -5.36 -7.23
CA LYS A 55 -24.32 -5.57 -5.91
C LYS A 55 -24.11 -7.05 -5.60
N ARG A 56 -25.12 -7.90 -5.84
CA ARG A 56 -24.99 -9.36 -5.65
C ARG A 56 -23.94 -9.96 -6.58
N ARG A 57 -23.96 -9.57 -7.87
CA ARG A 57 -22.97 -10.00 -8.86
C ARG A 57 -21.54 -9.58 -8.48
N PHE A 58 -21.38 -8.36 -7.98
CA PHE A 58 -20.09 -7.88 -7.47
C PHE A 58 -19.55 -8.80 -6.39
N LEU A 59 -20.36 -9.14 -5.38
CA LEU A 59 -19.93 -10.01 -4.29
C LEU A 59 -19.51 -11.38 -4.80
N TYR A 60 -20.33 -12.03 -5.65
CA TYR A 60 -19.97 -13.34 -6.22
C TYR A 60 -18.66 -13.29 -7.01
N CYS A 61 -18.54 -12.35 -7.96
CA CYS A 61 -17.32 -12.21 -8.75
C CYS A 61 -16.10 -11.87 -7.89
N TYR A 62 -16.27 -11.04 -6.86
CA TYR A 62 -15.17 -10.66 -5.97
C TYR A 62 -14.71 -11.83 -5.11
N THR A 63 -15.62 -12.63 -4.58
CA THR A 63 -15.29 -13.84 -3.82
C THR A 63 -14.50 -14.81 -4.68
N ASP A 64 -14.98 -15.13 -5.89
CA ASP A 64 -14.29 -16.04 -6.81
C ASP A 64 -12.93 -15.49 -7.25
N ALA A 65 -12.89 -14.21 -7.62
CA ALA A 65 -11.64 -13.55 -8.01
C ALA A 65 -10.64 -13.47 -6.86
N SER A 66 -11.09 -13.37 -5.60
CA SER A 66 -10.22 -13.35 -4.43
C SER A 66 -9.61 -14.71 -4.17
N MET A 67 -10.38 -15.79 -4.29
CA MET A 67 -9.85 -17.16 -4.16
C MET A 67 -8.75 -17.46 -5.19
N LEU A 68 -8.89 -16.97 -6.41
CA LEU A 68 -7.89 -17.16 -7.48
C LEU A 68 -6.73 -16.15 -7.38
N GLY A 69 -7.05 -14.87 -7.17
CA GLY A 69 -6.10 -13.76 -7.18
C GLY A 69 -5.21 -13.71 -5.95
N MET A 70 -5.73 -14.08 -4.77
CA MET A 70 -4.98 -14.14 -3.51
C MET A 70 -4.37 -15.52 -3.27
N SER A 71 -3.91 -16.17 -4.34
CA SER A 71 -3.23 -17.46 -4.23
C SER A 71 -1.88 -17.34 -3.51
N ALA A 72 -1.43 -18.43 -2.87
CA ALA A 72 -0.12 -18.49 -2.24
C ALA A 72 1.01 -18.11 -3.21
N ARG A 73 0.90 -18.49 -4.48
CA ARG A 73 1.85 -18.12 -5.54
C ARG A 73 1.95 -16.61 -5.71
N ASN A 74 0.82 -15.90 -5.80
CA ASN A 74 0.80 -14.45 -5.98
C ASN A 74 1.28 -13.73 -4.72
N ILE A 75 0.88 -14.21 -3.54
CA ILE A 75 1.33 -13.64 -2.26
C ILE A 75 2.86 -13.78 -2.13
N ILE A 76 3.41 -14.98 -2.30
CA ILE A 76 4.85 -15.24 -2.21
C ILE A 76 5.61 -14.42 -3.26
N SER A 77 5.11 -14.38 -4.50
CA SER A 77 5.72 -13.57 -5.55
C SER A 77 5.68 -12.07 -5.22
N GLY A 78 4.60 -11.58 -4.62
CA GLY A 78 4.48 -10.19 -4.18
C GLY A 78 5.58 -9.84 -3.19
N PHE A 79 5.71 -10.63 -2.12
CA PHE A 79 6.74 -10.40 -1.10
C PHE A 79 8.18 -10.48 -1.65
N ARG A 80 8.45 -11.43 -2.54
CA ARG A 80 9.77 -11.57 -3.18
C ARG A 80 10.10 -10.36 -4.07
N ASN A 81 9.11 -9.88 -4.83
CA ASN A 81 9.30 -8.77 -5.75
C ASN A 81 9.50 -7.42 -5.03
N THR A 82 8.96 -7.27 -3.82
CA THR A 82 9.15 -6.05 -3.02
C THR A 82 10.39 -6.07 -2.15
N GLY A 83 11.11 -7.20 -2.06
CA GLY A 83 12.27 -7.35 -1.18
C GLY A 83 11.92 -7.33 0.30
N ILE A 84 10.64 -7.48 0.67
CA ILE A 84 10.22 -7.59 2.07
C ILE A 84 10.50 -9.00 2.60
N TRP A 85 10.21 -10.03 1.78
CA TRP A 85 10.50 -11.41 2.14
C TRP A 85 10.88 -12.30 0.94
N PRO A 86 12.10 -12.87 0.92
CA PRO A 86 13.21 -12.61 1.84
C PRO A 86 13.60 -11.12 1.86
N LEU A 87 14.14 -10.66 2.99
CA LEU A 87 14.54 -9.26 3.13
C LEU A 87 15.71 -8.98 2.19
N ASP A 88 15.47 -8.14 1.19
CA ASP A 88 16.42 -7.75 0.16
C ASP A 88 16.25 -6.26 -0.15
N PRO A 89 16.98 -5.37 0.56
CA PRO A 89 16.88 -3.92 0.37
C PRO A 89 17.28 -3.45 -1.03
N SER A 90 18.10 -4.22 -1.77
CA SER A 90 18.56 -3.85 -3.12
C SER A 90 17.38 -3.62 -4.07
N LYS A 91 16.28 -4.36 -3.90
CA LYS A 91 15.05 -4.24 -4.70
C LYS A 91 14.42 -2.85 -4.70
N VAL A 92 14.72 -2.06 -3.67
CA VAL A 92 14.19 -0.70 -3.52
C VAL A 92 15.30 0.33 -3.60
N LEU A 93 16.47 0.06 -3.00
CA LEU A 93 17.57 1.01 -2.94
C LEU A 93 18.34 1.16 -4.26
N GLU A 94 18.30 0.16 -5.14
CA GLU A 94 18.94 0.22 -6.46
C GLU A 94 17.95 0.55 -7.57
N ASP A 95 16.65 0.62 -7.26
CA ASP A 95 15.62 1.01 -8.22
C ASP A 95 15.77 2.51 -8.56
N PRO A 96 16.04 2.87 -9.83
CA PRO A 96 16.33 4.26 -10.20
C PRO A 96 15.21 5.25 -9.86
N GLU A 97 13.95 4.82 -9.94
CA GLU A 97 12.80 5.66 -9.59
C GLU A 97 12.73 5.88 -8.07
N ALA A 98 12.94 4.81 -7.29
CA ALA A 98 12.98 4.91 -5.83
C ALA A 98 14.16 5.77 -5.33
N VAL A 99 15.32 5.69 -5.98
CA VAL A 99 16.48 6.54 -5.67
C VAL A 99 16.17 8.00 -5.93
N LEU A 100 15.63 8.33 -7.11
CA LEU A 100 15.26 9.69 -7.46
C LEU A 100 14.23 10.27 -6.49
N GLU A 101 13.22 9.48 -6.13
CA GLU A 101 12.22 9.87 -5.14
C GLU A 101 12.79 10.01 -3.72
N SER A 102 13.79 9.21 -3.34
CA SER A 102 14.43 9.36 -2.04
C SER A 102 15.30 10.63 -1.97
N GLN A 103 15.88 11.06 -3.09
CA GLN A 103 16.75 12.24 -3.18
C GLN A 103 15.96 13.54 -3.35
N ALA A 104 14.77 13.49 -3.95
CA ALA A 104 13.91 14.65 -4.14
C ALA A 104 13.23 15.14 -2.84
N LEU A 105 13.79 14.84 -1.66
CA LEU A 105 13.26 15.35 -0.39
C LEU A 105 13.32 16.87 -0.45
N PRO A 106 12.20 17.61 -0.38
CA PRO A 106 12.30 19.04 -0.14
C PRO A 106 13.06 19.24 1.17
N ALA A 107 13.99 20.19 1.19
CA ALA A 107 14.63 20.62 2.44
C ALA A 107 13.51 20.80 3.47
N ARG A 108 13.63 20.11 4.61
CA ARG A 108 12.65 20.22 5.70
C ARG A 108 12.43 21.72 5.92
N PRO A 109 11.22 22.28 5.73
CA PRO A 109 11.01 23.69 5.98
C PRO A 109 11.47 23.95 7.41
N GLU A 110 12.38 24.90 7.58
CA GLU A 110 12.89 25.24 8.90
C GLU A 110 11.68 25.56 9.78
N THR A 111 11.60 24.89 10.94
CA THR A 111 10.55 25.18 11.91
C THR A 111 10.66 26.68 12.21
N PRO A 112 9.60 27.48 11.98
CA PRO A 112 9.65 28.89 12.29
C PRO A 112 10.09 29.06 13.74
N PRO A 113 10.98 30.02 14.05
CA PRO A 113 11.45 30.22 15.41
C PRO A 113 10.25 30.41 16.34
N PRO A 114 10.32 29.87 17.58
CA PRO A 114 9.23 30.03 18.53
C PRO A 114 8.93 31.52 18.70
N LYS A 115 7.67 31.91 18.49
CA LYS A 115 7.23 33.30 18.65
C LYS A 115 7.64 33.79 20.05
N PRO A 116 8.25 34.96 20.20
CA PRO A 116 8.58 35.50 21.51
C PRO A 116 7.28 35.64 22.30
N THR A 117 7.23 34.94 23.44
CA THR A 117 6.13 35.05 24.40
C THR A 117 6.10 36.49 24.89
N SER A 118 5.13 37.27 24.40
CA SER A 118 4.74 38.54 25.01
C SER A 118 4.36 38.26 26.46
N ARG A 119 5.29 38.54 27.38
CA ARG A 119 4.98 38.64 28.80
C ARG A 119 4.02 39.80 28.92
N HIS A 120 2.73 39.51 29.06
CA HIS A 120 1.77 40.52 29.42
C HIS A 120 2.18 41.01 30.81
N GLY A 121 2.69 42.25 30.87
CA GLY A 121 3.00 42.91 32.13
C GLY A 121 1.75 42.98 33.03
N PRO A 122 1.94 43.09 34.35
CA PRO A 122 0.82 43.12 35.28
C PRO A 122 -0.10 44.30 34.94
N ARG A 123 -1.38 44.00 34.76
CA ARG A 123 -2.44 45.01 34.65
C ARG A 123 -2.56 45.72 35.99
N CYS A 124 -2.38 47.04 35.99
CA CYS A 124 -2.81 47.93 37.07
C CYS A 124 -4.35 47.97 37.13
#